data_AF-A0A1W4X0B0-F1
#
_entry.id   AF-A0A1W4X0B0-F1
#
_cell.length_a   1.000
_cell.length_b   1.000
_cell.length_c   1.000
_cell.angle_alpha   90.00
_cell.angle_beta   90.00
_cell.angle_gamma   90.00
#
_symmetry.space_group_name_H-M   'P 1'
#
loop_
_entity.id
_entity.type
_entity.pdbx_description
1 polymer ?
#
loop_
_entity_poly.entity_id
_entity_poly.type
_entity_poly.pdbx_seq_one_letter_code
_entity_poly.pdbx_strand_id
1 'polypeptide(L)'
;MDKEQVFLEEKASKEWEEKWGFIKDFEKLCIEVAAKRGISEEEYKRMTKMKYRSTNNGSLSLGNAAATKEMGECDVKPSGPVPKTTSGFIGWRSSDFSNNLEKFPMYVSPRHTLYPPDLPPPLPVYSIMLV
;
A
#
# COMPACT_ATOMS: atom_id res chain seq x y z
N MET A 1 -35.94 -6.55 -2.10
CA MET A 1 -34.78 -5.64 -2.06
C MET A 1 -34.76 -5.07 -0.66
N ASP A 2 -33.67 -5.27 0.07
CA ASP A 2 -33.62 -4.97 1.50
C ASP A 2 -33.58 -3.46 1.74
N LYS A 3 -34.40 -2.96 2.67
CA LYS A 3 -34.53 -1.52 2.95
C LYS A 3 -33.21 -0.88 3.41
N GLU A 4 -32.39 -1.65 4.12
CA GLU A 4 -31.06 -1.23 4.57
C GLU A 4 -30.09 -1.02 3.42
N GLN A 5 -30.16 -1.90 2.40
CA GLN A 5 -29.35 -1.78 1.21
C GLN A 5 -29.68 -0.50 0.43
N VAL A 6 -30.97 -0.21 0.23
CA VAL A 6 -31.42 1.02 -0.45
C VAL A 6 -30.92 2.28 0.29
N PHE A 7 -30.98 2.29 1.63
CA PHE A 7 -30.47 3.40 2.43
C PHE A 7 -28.95 3.58 2.30
N LEU A 8 -28.19 2.49 2.29
CA LEU A 8 -26.73 2.52 2.10
C LEU A 8 -26.36 3.01 0.70
N GLU A 9 -27.09 2.60 -0.33
CA GLU A 9 -26.90 3.05 -1.70
C GLU A 9 -27.18 4.55 -1.85
N GLU A 10 -28.27 5.06 -1.27
CA GLU A 10 -28.55 6.50 -1.27
C GLU A 10 -27.49 7.30 -0.53
N LYS A 11 -27.01 6.80 0.61
CA LYS A 11 -25.96 7.46 1.39
C LYS A 11 -24.64 7.48 0.62
N ALA A 12 -24.24 6.35 0.04
CA ALA A 12 -23.03 6.26 -0.77
C ALA A 12 -23.10 7.18 -2.00
N SER A 13 -24.26 7.27 -2.66
CA SER A 13 -24.49 8.16 -3.80
C SER A 13 -24.32 9.64 -3.42
N LYS A 14 -24.82 10.06 -2.24
CA LYS A 14 -24.66 11.43 -1.73
C LYS A 14 -23.23 11.74 -1.33
N GLU A 15 -22.56 10.83 -0.62
CA GLU A 15 -21.18 11.02 -0.14
C GLU A 15 -20.14 10.86 -1.27
N TRP A 16 -20.52 10.29 -2.41
CA TRP A 16 -19.61 10.05 -3.54
C TRP A 16 -18.97 11.33 -4.05
N GLU A 17 -19.75 12.39 -4.22
CA GLU A 17 -19.24 13.66 -4.76
C GLU A 17 -18.25 14.34 -3.80
N GLU A 18 -18.51 14.28 -2.50
CA GLU A 18 -17.62 14.88 -1.50
C GLU A 18 -16.29 14.11 -1.39
N LYS A 19 -16.35 12.77 -1.36
CA LYS A 19 -15.16 11.93 -1.20
C LYS A 19 -14.37 11.77 -2.49
N TRP A 20 -15.04 11.68 -3.63
CA TRP A 20 -14.46 11.28 -4.91
C TRP A 20 -14.73 12.28 -6.04
N GLY A 21 -15.40 13.41 -5.79
CA GLY A 21 -15.67 14.43 -6.81
C GLY A 21 -14.40 15.00 -7.43
N PHE A 22 -13.28 15.02 -6.67
CA PHE A 22 -11.97 15.41 -7.20
C PHE A 22 -11.50 14.53 -8.37
N ILE A 23 -12.02 13.30 -8.51
CA ILE A 23 -11.70 12.43 -9.65
C ILE A 23 -12.19 13.06 -10.96
N LYS A 24 -13.29 13.82 -10.94
CA LYS A 24 -13.81 14.50 -12.14
C LYS A 24 -12.82 15.54 -12.67
N ASP A 25 -12.08 16.19 -11.77
CA ASP A 25 -11.05 17.18 -12.10
C ASP A 25 -9.62 16.60 -11.99
N PHE A 26 -9.48 15.28 -11.99
CA PHE A 26 -8.19 14.61 -11.76
C PHE A 26 -7.11 15.03 -12.75
N GLU A 27 -7.47 15.23 -14.03
CA GLU A 27 -6.53 15.67 -15.06
C GLU A 27 -5.94 17.05 -14.73
N LYS A 28 -6.77 17.99 -14.28
CA LYS A 28 -6.33 19.33 -13.87
C LYS A 28 -5.40 19.24 -12.66
N LEU A 29 -5.77 18.43 -11.67
CA LEU A 29 -4.96 18.21 -10.47
C LEU A 29 -3.58 17.63 -10.81
N CYS A 30 -3.52 16.70 -11.78
CA CYS A 30 -2.26 16.17 -12.26
C CYS A 30 -1.39 17.23 -12.97
N ILE A 31 -2.00 18.06 -13.82
CA ILE A 31 -1.32 19.16 -14.51
C ILE A 31 -0.76 20.17 -13.50
N GLU A 32 -1.52 20.52 -12.45
CA GLU A 32 -1.06 21.42 -11.38
C GLU A 32 0.14 20.85 -10.61
N VAL A 33 0.10 19.56 -10.28
CA VAL A 33 1.23 18.87 -9.61
C VAL A 33 2.45 18.82 -10.52
N ALA A 34 2.26 18.61 -11.83
CA ALA A 34 3.33 18.64 -12.82
C ALA A 34 3.94 20.04 -12.97
N ALA A 35 3.11 21.09 -12.98
CA ALA A 35 3.54 22.48 -13.03
C ALA A 35 4.38 22.86 -11.80
N LYS A 36 4.00 22.41 -10.60
CA LYS A 36 4.81 22.57 -9.37
C LYS A 36 6.19 21.89 -9.46
N ARG A 37 6.33 20.87 -10.30
CA ARG A 37 7.59 20.16 -10.58
C ARG A 37 8.35 20.76 -11.77
N GLY A 38 7.88 21.86 -12.34
CA GLY A 38 8.52 22.54 -13.48
C GLY A 38 8.22 21.92 -14.84
N ILE A 39 7.24 21.01 -14.94
CA ILE A 39 6.84 20.37 -16.20
C ILE A 39 5.72 21.21 -16.82
N SER A 40 5.88 21.59 -18.09
CA SER A 40 4.83 22.31 -18.81
C SER A 40 3.62 21.42 -19.12
N GLU A 41 2.43 22.00 -19.26
CA GLU A 41 1.19 21.24 -19.54
C GLU A 41 1.29 20.44 -20.86
N GLU A 42 1.91 21.02 -21.88
CA GLU A 42 2.11 20.38 -23.18
C GLU A 42 3.05 19.18 -23.09
N GLU A 43 4.10 19.30 -22.28
CA GLU A 43 5.06 18.23 -22.03
C GLU A 43 4.43 17.10 -21.21
N TYR A 44 3.66 17.44 -20.18
CA TYR A 44 2.90 16.47 -19.39
C TYR A 44 1.94 15.66 -20.28
N LYS A 45 1.16 16.34 -21.13
CA LYS A 45 0.26 15.70 -22.12
C LYS A 45 1.01 14.85 -23.15
N ARG A 46 2.23 15.23 -23.53
CA ARG A 46 3.07 14.45 -24.45
C ARG A 46 3.58 13.16 -23.80
N MET A 47 3.94 13.21 -22.52
CA MET A 47 4.43 12.05 -21.76
C MET A 47 3.33 11.04 -21.45
N THR A 48 2.12 11.51 -21.14
CA THR A 48 0.99 10.65 -20.75
C THR A 48 0.22 10.08 -21.94
N LYS A 49 0.32 10.67 -23.13
CA LYS A 49 -0.29 10.10 -24.34
C LYS A 49 0.34 8.75 -24.69
N MET A 50 -0.43 7.70 -24.43
CA MET A 50 -0.09 6.33 -24.76
C MET A 50 0.04 6.19 -26.29
N LYS A 51 1.24 5.83 -26.77
CA LYS A 51 1.50 5.63 -28.20
C LYS A 51 1.34 4.17 -28.56
N TYR A 52 0.24 3.81 -29.21
CA TYR A 52 0.11 2.51 -29.86
C TYR A 52 1.01 2.47 -31.09
N ARG A 53 1.88 1.46 -31.17
CA ARG A 53 2.59 1.12 -32.42
C ARG A 53 1.93 -0.11 -33.02
N SER A 54 1.39 0.07 -34.22
CA SER A 54 0.98 -1.06 -35.06
C SER A 54 2.23 -1.83 -35.47
N THR A 55 2.32 -3.10 -35.11
CA THR A 55 3.33 -3.99 -35.70
C THR A 55 2.80 -4.49 -37.04
N ASN A 56 3.68 -4.74 -38.01
CA ASN A 56 3.31 -5.12 -39.40
C ASN A 56 2.45 -6.40 -39.48
N ASN A 57 2.34 -7.14 -38.39
CA ASN A 57 1.59 -8.38 -38.19
C ASN A 57 0.24 -8.17 -37.47
N GLY A 58 -0.26 -6.93 -37.36
CA GLY A 58 -1.59 -6.63 -36.80
C GLY A 58 -1.68 -6.76 -35.27
N SER A 59 -0.57 -7.03 -34.60
CA SER A 59 -0.48 -7.05 -33.13
C SER A 59 -0.25 -5.63 -32.60
N LEU A 60 -1.11 -5.19 -31.69
CA LEU A 60 -0.92 -3.94 -30.95
C LEU A 60 0.10 -4.19 -29.84
N SER A 61 1.36 -3.82 -30.09
CA SER A 61 2.36 -3.78 -29.02
C SER A 61 2.15 -2.50 -28.19
N LEU A 62 2.17 -2.63 -26.87
CA LEU A 62 2.21 -1.51 -25.94
C LEU A 62 3.52 -0.74 -26.19
N GLY A 63 3.44 0.35 -26.95
CA GLY A 63 4.60 1.06 -27.52
C GLY A 63 5.36 1.89 -26.49
N ASN A 64 5.93 1.28 -25.46
CA ASN A 64 6.80 1.95 -24.48
C ASN A 64 8.26 2.07 -24.97
N ALA A 65 8.52 2.03 -26.29
CA ALA A 65 9.88 2.04 -26.84
C ALA A 65 10.41 3.44 -27.21
N ALA A 66 9.59 4.49 -27.10
CA ALA A 66 10.01 5.86 -27.45
C ALA A 66 10.26 6.78 -26.24
N ALA A 67 9.88 6.37 -25.03
CA ALA A 67 10.25 7.10 -23.80
C ALA A 67 11.67 6.72 -23.31
N THR A 68 12.22 5.62 -23.82
CA THR A 68 13.48 5.01 -23.35
C THR A 68 14.75 5.54 -24.02
N LYS A 69 14.67 6.36 -25.08
CA LYS A 69 15.88 6.91 -25.70
C LYS A 69 16.43 8.17 -25.01
N GLU A 70 15.63 8.84 -24.20
CA GLU A 70 16.02 10.10 -23.53
C GLU A 70 15.91 10.04 -22.00
N MET A 71 15.11 9.11 -21.47
CA MET A 71 15.35 8.62 -20.11
C MET A 71 16.49 7.64 -20.21
N GLY A 72 17.70 8.13 -19.92
CA GLY A 72 18.93 7.36 -19.90
C GLY A 72 18.66 5.99 -19.34
N GLU A 73 19.16 4.97 -20.05
CA GLU A 73 19.19 3.56 -19.68
C GLU A 73 18.94 3.43 -18.18
N CYS A 74 17.70 3.08 -17.82
CA CYS A 74 17.40 2.80 -16.42
C CYS A 74 18.37 1.70 -16.06
N ASP A 75 19.45 2.07 -15.39
CA ASP A 75 20.49 1.18 -14.90
C ASP A 75 19.83 0.41 -13.75
N VAL A 76 18.94 -0.51 -14.14
CA VAL A 76 18.23 -1.40 -13.24
C VAL A 76 19.31 -2.33 -12.74
N LYS A 77 19.97 -1.89 -11.67
CA LYS A 77 20.92 -2.70 -10.94
C LYS A 77 20.22 -4.02 -10.65
N PRO A 78 20.89 -5.16 -10.92
CA PRO A 78 20.31 -6.44 -10.59
C PRO A 78 19.89 -6.41 -9.12
N SER A 79 18.69 -6.91 -8.82
CA SER A 79 18.26 -7.00 -7.44
C SER A 79 19.29 -7.80 -6.64
N GLY A 80 19.47 -7.45 -5.37
CA GLY A 80 20.29 -8.24 -4.46
C GLY A 80 19.84 -9.71 -4.41
N PRO A 81 20.63 -10.60 -3.79
CA PRO A 81 20.27 -12.01 -3.67
C PRO A 81 18.87 -12.16 -3.07
N VAL A 82 18.07 -13.05 -3.67
CA VAL A 82 16.72 -13.36 -3.18
C VAL A 82 16.84 -13.77 -1.72
N PRO A 83 16.06 -13.17 -0.80
CA PRO A 83 16.11 -13.52 0.60
C PRO A 83 15.80 -15.02 0.74
N LYS A 84 16.72 -15.77 1.35
CA LYS A 84 16.54 -17.20 1.65
C LYS A 84 15.56 -17.42 2.80
N THR A 85 15.23 -16.36 3.54
CA THR A 85 14.20 -16.37 4.57
C THR A 85 12.84 -16.56 3.92
N THR A 86 12.21 -17.69 4.19
CA THR A 86 10.81 -17.92 3.83
C THR A 86 9.90 -17.21 4.81
N SER A 87 8.64 -16.95 4.45
CA SER A 87 7.64 -16.40 5.36
C SER A 87 7.38 -17.29 6.59
N GLY A 88 7.81 -18.56 6.57
CA GLY A 88 7.75 -19.45 7.75
C GLY A 88 8.88 -19.22 8.75
N PHE A 89 9.99 -18.60 8.34
CA PHE A 89 11.12 -18.30 9.23
C PHE A 89 10.88 -17.08 10.12
N ILE A 90 10.07 -16.12 9.67
CA ILE A 90 9.81 -14.85 10.37
C ILE A 90 8.31 -14.76 10.63
N GLY A 91 7.92 -14.63 11.88
CA GLY A 91 6.51 -14.50 12.21
C GLY A 91 6.27 -14.36 13.71
N TRP A 92 5.01 -14.11 14.06
CA TRP A 92 4.57 -14.02 15.45
C TRP A 92 4.87 -15.30 16.24
N ARG A 93 4.82 -16.45 15.58
CA ARG A 93 5.06 -17.76 16.21
C ARG A 93 6.13 -18.57 15.47
N SER A 94 7.16 -17.91 14.94
CA SER A 94 8.25 -18.63 14.29
C SER A 94 8.91 -19.59 15.28
N SER A 95 9.24 -20.79 14.81
CA SER A 95 9.93 -21.81 15.61
C SER A 95 11.33 -21.37 16.03
N ASP A 96 11.95 -20.49 15.25
CA ASP A 96 13.21 -19.85 15.61
C ASP A 96 12.94 -18.62 16.50
N PHE A 97 13.44 -18.67 17.73
CA PHE A 97 13.27 -17.63 18.74
C PHE A 97 13.90 -16.30 18.33
N SER A 98 14.99 -16.33 17.55
CA SER A 98 15.68 -15.11 17.12
C SER A 98 14.82 -14.25 16.17
N ASN A 99 13.94 -14.91 15.41
CA ASN A 99 13.06 -14.32 14.39
C ASN A 99 11.59 -14.23 14.84
N ASN A 100 11.32 -14.62 16.09
CA ASN A 100 9.99 -14.55 16.68
C ASN A 100 9.64 -13.10 17.02
N LEU A 101 8.47 -12.64 16.61
CA LEU A 101 8.00 -11.27 16.86
C LEU A 101 7.28 -11.08 18.20
N GLU A 102 6.90 -12.17 18.89
CA GLU A 102 6.42 -12.20 20.30
C GLU A 102 7.58 -11.97 21.30
N LYS A 103 8.51 -11.04 21.01
CA LYS A 103 9.65 -10.72 21.91
C LYS A 103 9.22 -9.96 23.16
N PHE A 104 8.05 -9.33 23.10
CA PHE A 104 7.52 -8.51 24.18
C PHE A 104 6.46 -9.29 24.95
N PRO A 105 6.35 -9.08 26.27
CA PRO A 105 5.24 -9.63 27.03
C PRO A 105 3.93 -9.12 26.42
N MET A 106 3.17 -10.03 25.83
CA MET A 106 1.84 -9.73 25.29
C MET A 106 0.96 -9.19 26.42
N TYR A 107 0.09 -8.24 26.10
CA TYR A 107 -0.89 -7.75 27.06
C TYR A 107 -1.75 -8.92 27.55
N VAL A 108 -1.71 -9.16 28.86
CA VAL A 108 -2.55 -10.15 29.53
C VAL A 108 -3.76 -9.43 30.11
N SER A 109 -4.96 -9.74 29.61
CA SER A 109 -6.19 -9.12 30.10
C SER A 109 -6.49 -9.62 31.51
N PRO A 110 -6.57 -8.75 32.53
CA PRO A 110 -6.90 -9.17 33.89
C PRO A 110 -8.30 -9.80 34.02
N ARG A 111 -9.19 -9.53 33.04
CA ARG A 111 -10.59 -9.98 33.06
C ARG A 111 -10.84 -11.30 32.33
N HIS A 112 -10.00 -11.64 31.36
CA HIS A 112 -10.29 -12.75 30.44
C HIS A 112 -9.20 -13.83 30.44
N THR A 113 -8.06 -13.62 31.10
CA THR A 113 -7.02 -14.63 31.23
C THR A 113 -7.25 -15.44 32.51
N LEU A 114 -7.47 -16.74 32.34
CA LEU A 114 -7.41 -17.70 33.44
C LEU A 114 -5.94 -18.08 33.66
N TYR A 115 -5.42 -17.84 34.85
CA TYR A 115 -4.09 -18.29 35.21
C TYR A 115 -4.12 -19.80 35.53
N PRO A 116 -3.09 -20.56 35.13
CA PRO A 116 -2.95 -21.94 35.59
C PRO A 116 -2.91 -21.95 37.13
N PRO A 117 -3.58 -22.92 37.79
CA PRO A 117 -3.79 -22.91 39.24
C PRO A 117 -2.48 -22.97 40.04
N ASP A 118 -1.41 -23.48 39.44
CA ASP A 118 -0.14 -23.74 40.09
C ASP A 118 0.82 -22.54 40.07
N LEU A 119 0.44 -21.44 39.39
CA LEU A 119 1.28 -20.24 39.30
C LEU A 119 0.54 -19.02 39.83
N PRO A 120 1.16 -18.22 40.71
CA PRO A 120 0.58 -16.94 41.11
C PRO A 120 0.44 -16.02 39.90
N PRO A 121 -0.61 -15.19 39.84
CA PRO A 121 -0.75 -14.22 38.76
C PRO A 121 0.46 -13.25 38.76
N PRO A 122 0.96 -12.85 37.58
CA PRO A 122 2.03 -11.89 37.47
C PRO A 122 1.59 -10.54 38.06
N LEU A 123 2.51 -9.84 38.71
CA LEU A 123 2.25 -8.52 39.26
C LEU A 123 1.86 -7.55 38.14
N PRO A 124 0.88 -6.66 38.37
CA PRO A 124 0.42 -5.73 37.36
C PRO A 124 1.56 -4.77 36.96
N VAL A 125 1.77 -4.59 35.65
CA VAL A 125 2.91 -3.85 35.04
C VAL A 125 2.79 -2.32 35.19
N TYR A 126 1.98 -1.80 36.12
CA TYR A 126 1.74 -0.36 36.27
C TYR A 126 2.89 0.43 36.94
N SER A 127 4.10 -0.12 37.01
CA SER A 127 5.23 0.48 37.74
C SER A 127 6.49 0.69 36.90
N ILE A 128 6.35 1.03 35.62
CA ILE A 128 7.48 1.55 34.83
C ILE A 128 7.01 2.79 34.07
N MET A 129 7.76 3.89 34.23
CA MET A 129 7.63 5.23 33.62
C MET A 129 6.93 6.32 34.47
N LEU A 130 7.50 6.63 35.64
CA LEU A 130 7.64 8.01 36.13
C LEU A 130 9.07 8.20 36.64
N VAL A 131 10.01 8.41 35.71
CA VAL A 131 11.28 9.15 35.93
C VAL A 131 11.57 9.92 34.65
#